data_AF-A4U045-F1
#
_entry.id   AF-A4U045-F1
#
_cell.length_a   1.000
_cell.length_b   1.000
_cell.length_c   1.000
_cell.angle_alpha   90.00
_cell.angle_beta   90.00
_cell.angle_gamma   90.00
#
_symmetry.space_group_name_H-M   'P 1'
#
loop_
_entity.id
_entity.type
_entity.pdbx_description
1 polymer ?
#
loop_
_entity_poly.entity_id
_entity_poly.type
_entity_poly.pdbx_seq_one_letter_code
_entity_poly.pdbx_strand_id
1 'polypeptide(L)' 'MDAAILEMVLTAFEETRDDALAHGNDSGTALKEAFTAAAMCLSAMTGVEDAAARAQIEALNPLQRLAA' A
#
# COMPACT_ATOMS: atom_id res chain seq x y z
N MET A 1 4.24 -12.03 -6.37
CA MET A 1 3.29 -11.89 -5.24
C MET A 1 2.15 -12.85 -5.51
N ASP A 2 1.83 -13.76 -4.57
CA ASP A 2 0.63 -14.59 -4.70
C ASP A 2 -0.64 -13.77 -4.38
N ALA A 3 -1.80 -14.38 -4.61
CA ALA A 3 -3.09 -13.69 -4.51
C ALA A 3 -3.41 -13.21 -3.08
N ALA A 4 -3.05 -13.98 -2.05
CA ALA A 4 -3.36 -13.62 -0.67
C ALA A 4 -2.51 -12.43 -0.21
N ILE A 5 -1.22 -12.43 -0.56
CA ILE A 5 -0.34 -11.27 -0.29
C ILE A 5 -0.82 -10.03 -1.05
N LEU A 6 -1.25 -10.20 -2.30
CA LEU A 6 -1.76 -9.07 -3.10
C LEU A 6 -3.01 -8.45 -2.47
N GLU A 7 -3.97 -9.27 -2.07
CA GLU A 7 -5.18 -8.81 -1.40
C GLU A 7 -4.83 -8.03 -0.13
N MET A 8 -4.01 -8.60 0.76
CA MET A 8 -3.63 -7.93 2.01
C MET A 8 -2.89 -6.61 1.79
N VAL A 9 -1.99 -6.54 0.80
CA VAL A 9 -1.28 -5.31 0.44
C VAL A 9 -2.23 -4.24 -0.08
N LEU A 10 -3.21 -4.60 -0.91
CA LEU A 10 -4.20 -3.65 -1.44
C LEU A 10 -5.16 -3.17 -0.35
N THR A 11 -5.60 -4.05 0.55
CA THR A 11 -6.40 -3.68 1.73
C THR A 11 -5.63 -2.72 2.62
N ALA A 12 -4.37 -3.02 2.96
CA ALA A 12 -3.54 -2.13 3.78
C ALA A 12 -3.35 -0.76 3.13
N PHE A 13 -3.21 -0.71 1.80
CA PHE A 13 -3.14 0.54 1.05
C PHE A 13 -4.45 1.34 1.18
N GLU A 14 -5.58 0.71 0.87
CA GLU A 14 -6.89 1.36 0.83
C GLU A 14 -7.34 1.85 2.21
N GLU A 15 -7.27 1.00 3.22
CA GLU A 15 -7.66 1.35 4.59
C GLU A 15 -6.83 2.52 5.13
N THR A 16 -5.52 2.51 4.90
CA THR A 16 -4.64 3.61 5.35
C THR A 16 -4.93 4.90 4.59
N ARG A 17 -5.18 4.82 3.27
CA ARG A 17 -5.54 6.00 2.47
C ARG A 17 -6.84 6.62 3.00
N ASP A 18 -7.84 5.80 3.23
CA ASP A 18 -9.18 6.24 3.60
C ASP A 18 -9.19 6.77 5.04
N ASP A 19 -8.44 6.16 5.96
CA ASP A 19 -8.24 6.65 7.33
C ASP A 19 -7.53 8.01 7.34
N ALA A 20 -6.44 8.15 6.58
CA ALA A 20 -5.72 9.42 6.48
C ALA A 20 -6.60 10.55 5.93
N LEU A 21 -7.44 10.26 4.93
CA LEU A 21 -8.43 11.21 4.40
C LEU A 21 -9.52 11.53 5.43
N ALA A 22 -10.03 10.52 6.15
CA ALA A 22 -11.03 10.70 7.20
C ALA A 22 -10.51 11.58 8.35
N HIS A 23 -9.20 11.55 8.61
CA HIS A 23 -8.52 12.43 9.57
C HIS A 23 -8.21 13.83 9.02
N GLY A 24 -8.64 14.16 7.81
CA GLY A 24 -8.52 15.49 7.23
C GLY A 24 -7.15 15.78 6.61
N ASN A 25 -6.32 14.76 6.38
CA ASN A 25 -5.09 14.93 5.61
C ASN A 25 -5.40 15.18 4.13
N ASP A 26 -4.49 15.88 3.44
CA ASP A 26 -4.59 16.05 2.00
C ASP A 26 -4.32 14.73 1.25
N SER A 27 -4.79 14.64 0.00
CA SER A 27 -4.64 13.44 -0.82
C SER A 27 -3.18 13.03 -1.03
N GLY A 28 -2.24 13.97 -1.07
CA GLY A 28 -0.82 13.66 -1.24
C GLY A 28 -0.24 13.00 0.01
N THR A 29 -0.60 13.47 1.19
CA THR A 29 -0.24 12.87 2.47
C THR A 29 -0.87 11.49 2.63
N ALA A 30 -2.18 11.36 2.38
CA ALA A 30 -2.88 10.08 2.44
C ALA A 30 -2.27 9.02 1.52
N LEU A 31 -1.87 9.40 0.29
CA LEU A 31 -1.20 8.48 -0.62
C LEU A 31 0.17 8.04 -0.10
N LYS A 32 0.97 8.95 0.46
CA LYS A 32 2.29 8.59 1.02
C LYS A 32 2.17 7.59 2.16
N GLU A 33 1.19 7.78 3.04
CA GLU A 33 0.92 6.86 4.15
C GLU A 33 0.44 5.50 3.63
N ALA A 34 -0.50 5.47 2.68
CA ALA A 34 -0.99 4.26 2.05
C ALA A 34 0.11 3.43 1.38
N PHE A 35 0.99 4.09 0.63
CA PHE A 35 2.15 3.46 0.01
C PHE A 35 3.14 2.90 1.03
N THR A 36 3.30 3.59 2.16
CA THR A 36 4.17 3.14 3.26
C THR A 36 3.58 1.91 3.94
N ALA A 37 2.29 1.94 4.29
CA ALA A 37 1.60 0.82 4.91
C ALA A 37 1.62 -0.44 4.03
N ALA A 38 1.34 -0.29 2.73
CA ALA A 38 1.40 -1.38 1.77
C ALA A 38 2.81 -1.99 1.66
N ALA A 39 3.86 -1.16 1.66
CA ALA A 39 5.24 -1.62 1.60
C ALA A 39 5.67 -2.34 2.90
N MET A 40 5.28 -1.80 4.06
CA MET A 40 5.52 -2.45 5.36
C MET A 40 4.78 -3.80 5.45
N CYS A 41 3.54 -3.87 4.97
CA CYS A 41 2.76 -5.11 4.91
C CYS A 41 3.49 -6.16 4.05
N LEU A 42 3.91 -5.79 2.84
CA LEU A 42 4.65 -6.69 1.95
C LEU A 42 5.98 -7.17 2.57
N SER A 43 6.75 -6.24 3.14
CA SER A 43 8.00 -6.53 3.87
C SER A 43 7.76 -7.54 4.99
N ALA A 44 6.76 -7.31 5.84
CA ALA A 44 6.40 -8.20 6.94
C ALA A 44 5.97 -9.61 6.49
N MET A 45 5.24 -9.71 5.38
CA MET A 45 4.73 -11.00 4.88
C MET A 45 5.78 -11.83 4.15
N THR A 46 6.76 -11.19 3.52
CA THR A 46 7.69 -11.86 2.60
C THR A 46 9.15 -11.84 3.05
N GLY A 47 9.47 -11.00 4.04
CA GLY A 47 10.84 -10.77 4.49
C GLY A 47 11.71 -10.01 3.50
N VAL A 48 11.14 -9.41 2.45
CA VAL A 48 11.88 -8.56 1.51
C VAL A 48 12.22 -7.22 2.16
N GLU A 49 13.39 -6.68 1.88
CA GLU A 49 13.82 -5.40 2.46
C GLU A 49 12.88 -4.24 2.07
N ASP A 50 12.73 -3.28 2.97
CA ASP A 50 11.76 -2.18 2.84
C ASP A 50 11.90 -1.40 1.53
N ALA A 51 13.13 -1.17 1.07
CA ALA A 51 13.40 -0.50 -0.20
C ALA A 51 12.88 -1.31 -1.40
N ALA A 52 13.07 -2.64 -1.38
CA ALA A 52 12.57 -3.54 -2.41
C ALA A 52 11.05 -3.71 -2.33
N ALA A 53 10.47 -3.74 -1.12
CA ALA A 53 9.03 -3.76 -0.91
C ALA A 53 8.39 -2.49 -1.50
N ARG A 54 8.95 -1.32 -1.18
CA ARG A 54 8.47 -0.02 -1.67
C ARG A 54 8.46 0.05 -3.19
N ALA A 55 9.57 -0.35 -3.84
CA ALA A 55 9.67 -0.39 -5.29
C ALA A 55 8.63 -1.33 -5.93
N GLN A 56 8.37 -2.48 -5.31
CA GLN A 56 7.34 -3.41 -5.79
C GLN A 56 5.93 -2.82 -5.67
N ILE A 57 5.60 -2.13 -4.58
CA ILE A 57 4.29 -1.48 -4.42
C ILE A 57 4.12 -0.36 -5.42
N GLU A 58 5.15 0.45 -5.69
CA GLU A 58 5.07 1.50 -6.71
C GLU A 58 4.84 0.91 -8.11
N ALA A 59 5.55 -0.17 -8.45
CA ALA A 59 5.38 -0.86 -9.72
C ALA A 59 4.02 -1.56 -9.86
N LEU A 60 3.41 -1.99 -8.74
CA LEU A 60 2.07 -2.60 -8.72
C LEU A 60 0.97 -1.63 -9.16
N ASN A 61 1.16 -0.33 -8.91
CA ASN A 61 0.18 0.73 -9.08
C ASN A 61 -1.17 0.43 -8.38
N PRO A 62 -1.22 0.49 -7.03
CA PRO A 62 -2.38 0.09 -6.23
C PRO A 62 -3.65 0.85 -6.61
N LEU A 63 -3.53 2.13 -6.96
CA LEU A 63 -4.66 2.96 -7.40
C LEU A 63 -5.32 2.39 -8.66
N GLN A 64 -4.51 1.95 -9.63
CA GLN A 64 -5.03 1.34 -10.85
C GLN A 64 -5.65 -0.03 -10.54
N ARG A 65 -5.08 -0.78 -9.60
CA ARG A 65 -5.59 -2.10 -9.20
C ARG A 65 -6.93 -2.03 -8.45
N LEU A 66 -7.12 -1.03 -7.61
CA LEU A 66 -8.37 -0.81 -6.85
C LEU A 66 -9.49 -0.23 -7.72
N ALA A 67 -9.16 0.38 -8.85
CA ALA A 67 -10.14 0.94 -9.79
C ALA A 67 -10.61 -0.06 -10.86
N ALA A 68 -10.05 -1.28 -10.90
CA ALA A 68 -10.30 -2.32 -11.90
C ALA A 68 -11.23 -3.41 -11.37
#